data_AF-R7JDH5-F1
#
_entry.id   AF-R7JDH5-F1
#
_cell.length_a   1.000
_cell.length_b   1.000
_cell.length_c   1.000
_cell.angle_alpha   90.00
_cell.angle_beta   90.00
_cell.angle_gamma   90.00
#
_symmetry.space_group_name_H-M   'P 1'
#
loop_
_entity.id
_entity.type
_entity.pdbx_description
1 polymer ?
#
loop_
_entity_poly.entity_id
_entity_poly.type
_entity_poly.pdbx_seq_one_letter_code
_entity_poly.pdbx_strand_id
1 'polypeptide(L)'
;MISAFDKRLNNKASFTSVVPVRVFVDGMETFNQKNIRAACRQLSATLTGPAKNDAKKINIIKEFAKFDPDYKFEYGLNGYPKQWNKKNMQPSDYFRCIADNTRSYLFTGDQANKLKELGKAVGQEQQACKARKIANSFDLQVAKRNYGFTIANFIRSTKLRIRETFDIITKQKTGKQVELNIHMSSNGKYAQSNFKMFLDNITFSEAKV
;
A
#
# COMPACT_ATOMS: atom_id res chain seq x y z
N MET A 1 40.37 5.83 -23.41
CA MET A 1 40.22 6.17 -21.98
C MET A 1 38.75 6.49 -21.74
N ILE A 2 38.02 5.54 -21.13
CA ILE A 2 36.58 5.64 -20.89
C ILE A 2 36.40 6.50 -19.63
N SER A 3 35.92 7.72 -19.84
CA SER A 3 35.60 8.68 -18.79
C SER A 3 34.38 8.23 -17.99
N ALA A 4 34.51 8.38 -16.67
CA ALA A 4 33.63 7.89 -15.63
C ALA A 4 32.14 8.12 -15.92
N PHE A 5 31.40 7.02 -15.99
CA PHE A 5 29.95 7.00 -15.84
C PHE A 5 29.58 7.70 -14.53
N ASP A 6 28.92 8.84 -14.67
CA ASP A 6 28.20 9.60 -13.66
C ASP A 6 27.15 8.67 -13.01
N LYS A 7 27.57 7.86 -12.02
CA LYS A 7 26.68 7.10 -11.14
C LYS A 7 25.99 8.09 -10.19
N ARG A 8 25.08 8.89 -10.74
CA ARG A 8 23.97 9.43 -9.95
C ARG A 8 23.23 8.21 -9.42
N LEU A 9 23.43 7.90 -8.15
CA LEU A 9 22.62 6.96 -7.38
C LEU A 9 21.16 7.34 -7.63
N ASN A 10 20.51 6.58 -8.52
CA ASN A 10 19.13 6.76 -8.86
C ASN A 10 18.32 6.24 -7.67
N ASN A 11 18.19 7.07 -6.62
CA ASN A 11 17.43 6.81 -5.40
C ASN A 11 15.91 6.77 -5.65
N LYS A 12 15.46 6.61 -6.90
CA LYS A 12 14.08 6.30 -7.23
C LYS A 12 13.79 4.88 -6.80
N ALA A 13 12.96 4.77 -5.79
CA ALA A 13 12.26 3.56 -5.43
C ALA A 13 11.64 2.92 -6.68
N SER A 14 12.15 1.76 -7.15
CA SER A 14 11.51 0.98 -8.23
C SER A 14 10.22 0.27 -7.78
N PHE A 15 9.69 0.59 -6.59
CA PHE A 15 8.46 0.03 -6.02
C PHE A 15 7.26 0.43 -6.89
N THR A 16 6.72 -0.48 -7.70
CA THR A 16 5.51 -0.24 -8.49
C THR A 16 4.58 -1.45 -8.48
N SER A 17 4.16 -1.87 -7.28
CA SER A 17 3.26 -3.02 -7.14
C SER A 17 1.82 -2.59 -6.81
N VAL A 18 0.87 -3.30 -7.41
CA VAL A 18 -0.56 -3.26 -7.11
C VAL A 18 -0.97 -4.69 -6.81
N VAL A 19 -1.39 -4.92 -5.56
CA VAL A 19 -1.81 -6.25 -5.10
C VAL A 19 -3.27 -6.20 -4.64
N PRO A 20 -4.14 -7.10 -5.12
CA PRO A 20 -5.46 -7.31 -4.54
C PRO A 20 -5.34 -7.67 -3.06
N VAL A 21 -6.25 -7.17 -2.24
CA VAL A 21 -6.24 -7.38 -0.78
C VAL A 21 -7.53 -8.04 -0.35
N ARG A 22 -7.38 -9.07 0.47
CA ARG A 22 -8.45 -9.70 1.24
C ARG A 22 -8.12 -9.59 2.71
N VAL A 23 -9.13 -9.37 3.54
CA VAL A 23 -8.94 -9.17 4.98
C VAL A 23 -9.81 -10.17 5.72
N PHE A 24 -9.18 -10.93 6.60
CA PHE A 24 -9.82 -11.93 7.44
C PHE A 24 -9.76 -11.46 8.88
N VAL A 25 -10.90 -11.42 9.56
CA VAL A 25 -11.03 -11.10 10.98
C VAL A 25 -11.53 -12.35 11.68
N ASP A 26 -10.72 -12.87 12.61
CA ASP A 26 -11.01 -14.12 13.32
C ASP A 26 -11.34 -15.28 12.36
N GLY A 27 -10.59 -15.36 11.25
CA GLY A 27 -10.75 -16.36 10.19
C GLY A 27 -11.85 -16.07 9.16
N MET A 28 -12.66 -15.03 9.34
CA MET A 28 -13.77 -14.69 8.44
C MET A 28 -13.45 -13.49 7.55
N GLU A 29 -13.73 -13.57 6.26
CA GLU A 29 -13.49 -12.46 5.34
C GLU A 29 -14.43 -11.27 5.63
N THR A 30 -13.85 -10.06 5.71
CA THR A 30 -14.61 -8.81 5.87
C THR A 30 -14.70 -8.05 4.56
N PHE A 31 -15.93 -7.70 4.16
CA PHE A 31 -16.21 -6.77 3.06
C PHE A 31 -16.38 -5.32 3.54
N ASN A 32 -16.34 -5.09 4.86
CA ASN A 32 -16.48 -3.75 5.41
C ASN A 32 -15.25 -2.89 5.09
N GLN A 33 -15.43 -1.84 4.28
CA GLN A 33 -14.34 -0.96 3.85
C GLN A 33 -13.60 -0.27 5.01
N LYS A 34 -14.28 0.03 6.13
CA LYS A 34 -13.64 0.64 7.30
C LYS A 34 -12.67 -0.35 7.95
N ASN A 35 -13.07 -1.61 8.09
CA ASN A 35 -12.22 -2.67 8.61
C ASN A 35 -11.05 -2.97 7.68
N ILE A 36 -11.29 -3.05 6.37
CA ILE A 36 -10.22 -3.25 5.37
C ILE A 36 -9.19 -2.12 5.45
N ARG A 37 -9.63 -0.86 5.47
CA ARG A 37 -8.73 0.30 5.61
C ARG A 37 -7.96 0.26 6.93
N ALA A 38 -8.58 -0.17 8.03
CA ALA A 38 -7.91 -0.31 9.32
C ALA A 38 -6.82 -1.40 9.29
N ALA A 39 -7.10 -2.57 8.72
CA ALA A 39 -6.14 -3.65 8.53
C ALA A 39 -4.97 -3.21 7.65
N CYS A 40 -5.25 -2.60 6.49
CA CYS A 40 -4.25 -2.01 5.61
C CYS A 40 -3.34 -1.00 6.32
N ARG A 41 -3.88 -0.15 7.21
CA ARG A 41 -3.09 0.83 7.99
C ARG A 41 -2.15 0.13 8.96
N GLN A 42 -2.62 -0.89 9.67
CA GLN A 42 -1.77 -1.66 10.59
C GLN A 42 -0.66 -2.40 9.84
N LEU A 43 -0.99 -2.99 8.69
CA LEU A 43 0.02 -3.61 7.82
C LEU A 43 1.03 -2.58 7.33
N SER A 44 0.58 -1.44 6.80
CA SER A 44 1.47 -0.40 6.29
C SER A 44 2.39 0.13 7.38
N ALA A 45 1.89 0.32 8.60
CA ALA A 45 2.70 0.71 9.76
C ALA A 45 3.76 -0.35 10.11
N THR A 46 3.39 -1.63 10.02
CA THR A 46 4.32 -2.75 10.23
C THR A 46 5.41 -2.78 9.16
N LEU A 47 5.04 -2.64 7.88
CA LEU A 47 5.97 -2.66 6.75
C LEU A 47 6.89 -1.43 6.69
N THR A 48 6.50 -0.29 7.26
CA THR A 48 7.41 0.85 7.39
C THR A 48 8.37 0.78 8.56
N GLY A 49 8.21 -0.20 9.44
CA GLY A 49 9.09 -0.39 10.58
C GLY A 49 9.13 0.79 11.57
N PRO A 50 10.13 0.79 12.48
CA PRO A 50 11.05 -0.32 12.71
C PRO A 50 10.36 -1.51 13.36
N ALA A 51 10.71 -2.73 12.93
CA ALA A 51 10.27 -3.97 13.58
C ALA A 51 10.96 -4.19 14.93
N LYS A 52 12.19 -3.68 15.09
CA LYS A 52 13.05 -3.96 16.25
C LYS A 52 13.16 -5.49 16.47
N ASN A 53 12.97 -5.98 17.69
CA ASN A 53 13.02 -7.41 18.04
C ASN A 53 11.63 -8.08 18.06
N ASP A 54 10.61 -7.45 17.45
CA ASP A 54 9.26 -7.99 17.39
C ASP A 54 9.19 -9.10 16.32
N ALA A 55 9.25 -10.36 16.76
CA ALA A 55 9.23 -11.53 15.87
C ALA A 55 8.00 -11.56 14.95
N LYS A 56 6.85 -11.10 15.43
CA LYS A 56 5.59 -11.06 14.66
C LYS A 56 5.74 -10.09 13.49
N LYS A 57 6.24 -8.88 13.75
CA LYS A 57 6.49 -7.87 12.70
C LYS A 57 7.56 -8.33 11.72
N ILE A 58 8.65 -8.92 12.20
CA ILE A 58 9.73 -9.45 11.35
C ILE A 58 9.18 -10.50 10.39
N ASN A 59 8.34 -11.43 10.87
CA ASN A 59 7.74 -12.46 10.02
C ASN A 59 6.83 -11.86 8.94
N ILE A 60 6.00 -10.87 9.29
CA ILE A 60 5.16 -10.15 8.32
C ILE A 60 6.02 -9.45 7.25
N ILE A 61 7.07 -8.75 7.68
CA ILE A 61 8.00 -8.04 6.80
C ILE A 61 8.73 -9.01 5.87
N LYS A 62 9.18 -10.16 6.41
CA LYS A 62 9.84 -11.21 5.65
C LYS A 62 8.90 -11.80 4.60
N GLU A 63 7.66 -12.08 4.98
CA GLU A 63 6.67 -12.62 4.06
C GLU A 63 6.36 -11.65 2.92
N PHE A 64 6.19 -10.36 3.22
CA PHE A 64 5.96 -9.34 2.20
C PHE A 64 7.15 -9.22 1.23
N ALA A 65 8.38 -9.23 1.76
CA ALA A 65 9.61 -9.10 0.97
C ALA A 65 9.86 -10.27 0.00
N LYS A 66 9.29 -11.45 0.25
CA LYS A 66 9.41 -12.59 -0.68
C LYS A 66 8.73 -12.31 -2.02
N PHE A 67 7.60 -11.60 -1.97
CA PHE A 67 6.72 -11.42 -3.13
C PHE A 67 6.87 -10.05 -3.77
N ASP A 68 7.11 -8.99 -2.99
CA ASP A 68 7.40 -7.67 -3.54
C ASP A 68 8.91 -7.50 -3.71
N PRO A 69 9.45 -7.67 -4.94
CA PRO A 69 10.90 -7.73 -5.17
C PRO A 69 11.60 -6.40 -4.97
N ASP A 70 10.82 -5.34 -5.00
CA ASP A 70 11.34 -4.02 -4.80
C ASP A 70 11.36 -3.77 -3.27
N TYR A 71 10.37 -4.20 -2.49
CA TYR A 71 10.34 -3.94 -1.04
C TYR A 71 11.66 -4.31 -0.32
N LYS A 72 12.31 -3.28 0.25
CA LYS A 72 13.58 -3.43 0.95
C LYS A 72 13.34 -3.92 2.37
N PHE A 73 13.61 -5.20 2.59
CA PHE A 73 13.51 -5.86 3.89
C PHE A 73 14.18 -5.07 5.03
N GLU A 74 15.37 -4.50 4.78
CA GLU A 74 16.11 -3.67 5.74
C GLU A 74 15.31 -2.44 6.23
N TYR A 75 14.50 -1.82 5.38
CA TYR A 75 13.68 -0.68 5.77
C TYR A 75 12.50 -1.08 6.66
N GLY A 76 11.97 -2.28 6.49
CA GLY A 76 10.99 -2.84 7.43
C GLY A 76 11.61 -3.09 8.81
N LEU A 77 12.84 -3.61 8.85
CA LEU A 77 13.53 -3.89 10.11
C LEU A 77 13.91 -2.61 10.85
N ASN A 78 14.57 -1.69 10.15
CA ASN A 78 15.25 -0.53 10.74
C ASN A 78 14.43 0.77 10.67
N GLY A 79 13.33 0.77 9.90
CA GLY A 79 12.59 1.96 9.55
C GLY A 79 13.14 2.63 8.28
N TYR A 80 12.29 3.40 7.60
CA TYR A 80 12.70 4.15 6.41
C TYR A 80 13.57 5.37 6.78
N PRO A 81 14.65 5.64 6.01
CA PRO A 81 15.54 6.77 6.28
C PRO A 81 14.82 8.10 6.12
N LYS A 82 14.99 9.02 7.07
CA LYS A 82 14.38 10.36 7.02
C LYS A 82 14.79 11.07 5.72
N GLN A 83 13.82 11.57 4.96
CA GLN A 83 14.10 12.54 3.90
C GLN A 83 14.62 13.83 4.55
N TRP A 84 15.66 14.44 3.98
CA TRP A 84 16.32 15.65 4.49
C TRP A 84 15.33 16.78 4.85
N ASN A 85 14.21 16.90 4.13
CA ASN A 85 13.18 17.92 4.33
C ASN A 85 11.91 17.45 5.07
N LYS A 86 11.85 16.20 5.59
CA LYS A 86 10.67 15.69 6.31
C LYS A 86 11.02 15.23 7.71
N LYS A 87 10.31 15.78 8.72
CA LYS A 87 10.50 15.43 10.13
C LYS A 87 10.28 13.93 10.41
N ASN A 88 9.26 13.31 9.79
CA ASN A 88 8.95 11.89 9.88
C ASN A 88 8.35 11.40 8.55
N MET A 89 8.75 10.22 8.10
CA MET A 89 8.07 9.51 7.00
C MET A 89 6.82 8.81 7.53
N GLN A 90 5.73 8.90 6.78
CA GLN A 90 4.49 8.22 7.13
C GLN A 90 4.34 6.95 6.28
N PRO A 91 3.65 5.91 6.79
CA PRO A 91 3.28 4.75 5.99
C PRO A 91 2.60 5.11 4.66
N SER A 92 1.85 6.21 4.66
CA SER A 92 1.18 6.75 3.47
C SER A 92 2.11 7.23 2.35
N ASP A 93 3.40 7.49 2.64
CA ASP A 93 4.45 7.78 1.64
C ASP A 93 4.87 6.52 0.85
N TYR A 94 4.53 5.33 1.32
CA TYR A 94 4.99 4.07 0.73
C TYR A 94 3.86 3.10 0.39
N PHE A 95 2.75 3.21 1.10
CA PHE A 95 1.63 2.29 1.01
C PHE A 95 0.33 3.08 0.95
N ARG A 96 -0.51 2.75 -0.02
CA ARG A 96 -1.84 3.32 -0.16
C ARG A 96 -2.83 2.20 -0.39
N CYS A 97 -3.80 2.07 0.51
CA CYS A 97 -4.88 1.11 0.37
C CYS A 97 -6.13 1.82 -0.17
N ILE A 98 -6.69 1.28 -1.25
CA ILE A 98 -7.98 1.68 -1.81
C ILE A 98 -8.91 0.48 -1.64
N ALA A 99 -10.02 0.72 -0.94
CA ALA A 99 -11.05 -0.28 -0.72
C ALA A 99 -12.35 0.29 -1.30
N ASP A 100 -12.86 -0.40 -2.32
CA ASP A 100 -14.18 -0.15 -2.90
C ASP A 100 -15.14 -1.32 -2.59
N ASN A 101 -16.36 -1.28 -3.11
CA ASN A 101 -17.38 -2.30 -2.87
C ASN A 101 -17.10 -3.64 -3.59
N THR A 102 -16.20 -3.66 -4.54
CA THR A 102 -15.92 -4.81 -5.41
C THR A 102 -14.62 -5.50 -5.04
N ARG A 103 -13.54 -4.75 -4.89
CA ARG A 103 -12.20 -5.25 -4.58
C ARG A 103 -11.43 -4.20 -3.79
N SER A 104 -10.42 -4.68 -3.07
CA SER A 104 -9.48 -3.81 -2.35
C SER A 104 -8.09 -4.02 -2.91
N TYR A 105 -7.29 -2.95 -2.92
CA TYR A 105 -5.95 -2.96 -3.48
C TYR A 105 -4.99 -2.22 -2.57
N LEU A 106 -3.81 -2.80 -2.38
CA LEU A 106 -2.66 -2.13 -1.80
C LEU A 106 -1.72 -1.71 -2.94
N PHE A 107 -1.51 -0.40 -3.05
CA PHE A 107 -0.54 0.22 -3.93
C PHE A 107 0.73 0.47 -3.13
N THR A 108 1.88 0.13 -3.71
CA THR A 108 3.18 0.35 -3.09
C THR A 108 3.99 1.40 -3.86
N GLY A 109 4.91 2.06 -3.17
CA GLY A 109 5.97 2.82 -3.81
C GLY A 109 5.53 4.06 -4.57
N ASP A 110 5.99 4.17 -5.82
CA ASP A 110 5.68 5.28 -6.71
C ASP A 110 4.17 5.38 -6.99
N GLN A 111 3.47 4.25 -7.04
CA GLN A 111 2.01 4.26 -7.20
C GLN A 111 1.32 4.81 -5.95
N ALA A 112 1.78 4.42 -4.76
CA ALA A 112 1.28 4.97 -3.50
C ALA A 112 1.53 6.48 -3.41
N ASN A 113 2.74 6.93 -3.77
CA ASN A 113 3.13 8.34 -3.79
C ASN A 113 2.33 9.16 -4.79
N LYS A 114 2.14 8.67 -6.01
CA LYS A 114 1.33 9.37 -7.01
C LYS A 114 -0.12 9.53 -6.53
N LEU A 115 -0.68 8.46 -5.96
CA LEU A 115 -2.01 8.52 -5.36
C LEU A 115 -2.04 9.49 -4.17
N LYS A 116 -0.99 9.54 -3.33
CA LYS A 116 -0.84 10.53 -2.24
C LYS A 116 -1.02 11.95 -2.72
N GLU A 117 -0.25 12.37 -3.72
CA GLU A 117 -0.31 13.74 -4.22
C GLU A 117 -1.66 14.07 -4.86
N LEU A 118 -2.22 13.16 -5.66
CA LEU A 118 -3.57 13.35 -6.22
C LEU A 118 -4.64 13.43 -5.12
N GLY A 119 -4.51 12.61 -4.07
CA GLY A 119 -5.41 12.64 -2.92
C GLY A 119 -5.33 13.94 -2.11
N LYS A 120 -4.14 14.56 -2.01
CA LYS A 120 -4.00 15.89 -1.41
C LYS A 120 -4.72 16.95 -2.22
N ALA A 121 -4.58 16.93 -3.54
CA ALA A 121 -5.29 17.85 -4.43
C ALA A 121 -6.82 17.72 -4.27
N VAL A 122 -7.33 16.49 -4.25
CA VAL A 122 -8.76 16.24 -3.96
C VAL A 122 -9.16 16.82 -2.59
N GLY A 123 -8.34 16.62 -1.56
CA GLY A 123 -8.60 17.15 -0.21
C GLY A 123 -8.62 18.68 -0.15
N GLN A 124 -7.71 19.35 -0.87
CA GLN A 124 -7.66 20.81 -0.97
C GLN A 124 -8.92 21.36 -1.64
N GLU A 125 -9.35 20.77 -2.76
CA GLU A 125 -10.57 21.19 -3.46
C GLU A 125 -11.84 20.93 -2.63
N GLN A 126 -11.89 19.83 -1.87
CA GLN A 126 -12.97 19.57 -0.92
C GLN A 126 -13.04 20.62 0.19
N GLN A 127 -11.89 21.04 0.72
CA GLN A 127 -11.82 22.10 1.72
C GLN A 127 -12.27 23.44 1.15
N ALA A 128 -11.88 23.78 -0.08
CA ALA A 128 -12.33 24.98 -0.77
C ALA A 128 -13.85 24.99 -0.97
N CYS A 129 -14.43 23.87 -1.42
CA CYS A 129 -15.88 23.72 -1.55
C CYS A 129 -16.59 23.88 -0.20
N LYS A 130 -16.07 23.25 0.86
CA LYS A 130 -16.62 23.37 2.22
C LYS A 130 -16.59 24.82 2.73
N ALA A 131 -15.48 25.53 2.51
CA ALA A 131 -15.34 26.94 2.90
C ALA A 131 -16.35 27.84 2.18
N ARG A 132 -16.67 27.54 0.92
CA ARG A 132 -17.66 28.25 0.11
C ARG A 132 -19.10 27.75 0.28
N LYS A 133 -19.33 26.75 1.16
CA LYS A 133 -20.63 26.10 1.38
C LYS A 133 -21.28 25.54 0.09
N ILE A 134 -20.46 25.13 -0.87
CA ILE A 134 -20.92 24.46 -2.10
C ILE A 134 -20.62 22.97 -2.03
N ALA A 135 -21.49 22.15 -2.63
CA ALA A 135 -21.31 20.71 -2.66
C ALA A 135 -20.20 20.27 -3.64
N ASN A 136 -19.94 21.07 -4.68
CA ASN A 136 -19.03 20.70 -5.76
C ASN A 136 -18.48 21.94 -6.50
N SER A 137 -17.35 21.76 -7.19
CA SER A 137 -16.77 22.72 -8.13
C SER A 137 -16.24 21.98 -9.36
N PHE A 138 -15.99 22.71 -10.45
CA PHE A 138 -15.31 22.15 -11.61
C PHE A 138 -13.97 21.52 -11.22
N ASP A 139 -13.16 22.23 -10.43
CA ASP A 139 -11.85 21.77 -9.97
C ASP A 139 -11.94 20.50 -9.12
N LEU A 140 -12.93 20.41 -8.22
CA LEU A 140 -13.17 19.20 -7.43
C LEU A 140 -13.55 18.01 -8.32
N GLN A 141 -14.36 18.22 -9.36
CA GLN A 141 -14.71 17.16 -10.31
C GLN A 141 -13.48 16.69 -11.09
N VAL A 142 -12.66 17.61 -11.60
CA VAL A 142 -11.42 17.29 -12.32
C VAL A 142 -10.45 16.52 -11.43
N ALA A 143 -10.24 16.98 -10.19
CA ALA A 143 -9.38 16.30 -9.22
C ALA A 143 -9.85 14.87 -8.92
N LYS A 144 -11.14 14.68 -8.66
CA LYS A 144 -11.75 13.35 -8.44
C LYS A 144 -11.59 12.44 -9.66
N ARG A 145 -11.84 12.96 -10.87
CA ARG A 145 -11.71 12.20 -12.12
C ARG A 145 -10.27 11.76 -12.36
N ASN A 146 -9.30 12.66 -12.19
CA ASN A 146 -7.89 12.34 -12.34
C ASN A 146 -7.45 11.27 -11.34
N TYR A 147 -7.92 11.36 -10.10
CA TYR A 147 -7.64 10.37 -9.07
C TYR A 147 -8.21 8.99 -9.43
N GLY A 148 -9.50 8.92 -9.78
CA GLY A 148 -10.16 7.67 -10.17
C GLY A 148 -9.57 7.04 -11.43
N PHE A 149 -9.27 7.85 -12.45
CA PHE A 149 -8.65 7.38 -13.69
C PHE A 149 -7.26 6.78 -13.45
N THR A 150 -6.47 7.41 -12.58
CA THR A 150 -5.13 6.92 -12.20
C THR A 150 -5.22 5.58 -11.48
N ILE A 151 -6.16 5.43 -10.54
CA ILE A 151 -6.43 4.15 -9.86
C ILE A 151 -6.78 3.06 -10.89
N ALA A 152 -7.72 3.34 -11.80
CA ALA A 152 -8.14 2.38 -12.81
C ALA A 152 -6.98 1.96 -13.75
N ASN A 153 -6.08 2.88 -14.10
CA ASN A 153 -4.92 2.55 -14.93
C ASN A 153 -3.91 1.66 -14.20
N PHE A 154 -3.63 1.96 -12.93
CA PHE A 154 -2.73 1.13 -12.13
C PHE A 154 -3.32 -0.26 -11.90
N ILE A 155 -4.64 -0.35 -11.64
CA ILE A 155 -5.33 -1.63 -11.54
C ILE A 155 -5.28 -2.35 -12.90
N ARG A 156 -5.50 -1.73 -14.05
CA ARG A 156 -5.47 -2.49 -15.33
C ARG A 156 -4.08 -2.97 -15.75
N SER A 157 -3.02 -2.36 -15.23
CA SER A 157 -1.65 -2.73 -15.62
C SER A 157 -1.22 -4.07 -15.04
N THR A 158 -1.08 -5.08 -15.91
CA THR A 158 -0.54 -6.40 -15.56
C THR A 158 0.94 -6.35 -15.16
N LYS A 159 1.69 -5.34 -15.65
CA LYS A 159 3.10 -5.11 -15.29
C LYS A 159 3.28 -4.72 -13.83
N LEU A 160 2.27 -4.09 -13.23
CA LEU A 160 2.28 -3.67 -11.84
C LEU A 160 1.86 -4.80 -10.88
N ARG A 161 1.46 -5.97 -11.38
CA ARG A 161 1.00 -7.06 -10.52
C ARG A 161 2.16 -7.74 -9.82
N ILE A 162 1.92 -8.12 -8.56
CA ILE A 162 2.75 -9.08 -7.86
C ILE A 162 2.44 -10.47 -8.41
N ARG A 163 3.49 -11.28 -8.59
CA ARG A 163 3.39 -12.67 -9.03
C ARG A 163 4.18 -13.57 -8.07
N GLU A 164 3.96 -14.87 -8.17
CA GLU A 164 4.59 -15.89 -7.32
C GLU A 164 6.12 -15.80 -7.33
N THR A 165 6.71 -15.43 -8.47
CA THR A 165 8.16 -15.47 -8.65
C THR A 165 8.67 -14.14 -9.19
N PHE A 166 9.84 -13.75 -8.68
CA PHE A 166 10.66 -12.69 -9.26
C PHE A 166 12.08 -13.19 -9.51
N ASP A 167 12.50 -13.11 -10.77
CA ASP A 167 13.88 -13.37 -11.14
C ASP A 167 14.73 -12.11 -10.90
N ILE A 168 15.66 -12.22 -9.96
CA ILE A 168 16.52 -11.12 -9.53
C ILE A 168 17.52 -10.71 -10.63
N ILE A 169 17.92 -11.65 -11.48
CA ILE A 169 18.91 -11.48 -12.56
C ILE A 169 18.23 -10.79 -13.74
N THR A 170 17.11 -11.35 -14.23
CA THR A 170 16.42 -10.81 -15.41
C THR A 170 15.42 -9.70 -15.09
N LYS A 171 15.17 -9.44 -13.80
CA LYS A 171 14.18 -8.47 -13.28
C LYS A 171 12.75 -8.77 -13.75
N GLN A 172 12.44 -10.04 -14.04
CA GLN A 172 11.14 -10.45 -14.53
C GLN A 172 10.25 -11.02 -13.42
N LYS A 173 8.98 -10.63 -13.43
CA LYS A 173 7.93 -11.23 -12.60
C LYS A 173 7.30 -12.38 -13.39
N THR A 174 7.40 -13.60 -12.89
CA THR A 174 6.90 -14.84 -13.54
C THR A 174 5.95 -15.59 -12.60
N GLY A 175 5.30 -16.64 -13.12
CA GLY A 175 4.27 -17.38 -12.37
C GLY A 175 2.91 -16.68 -12.36
N LYS A 176 2.00 -17.16 -11.51
CA LYS A 176 0.62 -16.66 -11.43
C LYS A 176 0.53 -15.35 -10.65
N GLN A 177 -0.54 -14.59 -10.89
CA GLN A 177 -0.82 -13.40 -10.08
C GLN A 177 -1.22 -13.84 -8.68
N VAL A 178 -0.82 -13.06 -7.68
CA VAL A 178 -1.15 -13.33 -6.28
C VAL A 178 -2.01 -12.21 -5.67
N GLU A 179 -2.77 -12.58 -4.65
CA GLU A 179 -3.50 -11.68 -3.76
C GLU A 179 -2.89 -11.72 -2.35
N LEU A 180 -2.98 -10.58 -1.66
CA LEU A 180 -2.49 -10.40 -0.30
C LEU A 180 -3.63 -10.62 0.69
N ASN A 181 -3.50 -11.63 1.54
CA ASN A 181 -4.41 -11.91 2.62
C ASN A 181 -3.86 -11.30 3.92
N ILE A 182 -4.64 -10.41 4.53
CA ILE A 182 -4.33 -9.81 5.82
C ILE A 182 -5.16 -10.51 6.89
N HIS A 183 -4.50 -11.18 7.82
CA HIS A 183 -5.15 -11.90 8.91
C HIS A 183 -5.13 -11.05 10.17
N MET A 184 -6.30 -10.87 10.76
CA MET A 184 -6.55 -10.02 11.92
C MET A 184 -7.26 -10.83 13.01
N SER A 185 -6.90 -10.58 14.26
CA SER A 185 -7.65 -11.01 15.44
C SER A 185 -8.48 -9.85 15.95
N SER A 186 -9.59 -10.12 16.61
CA SER A 186 -10.36 -9.10 17.31
C SER A 186 -10.36 -9.26 18.82
N ASN A 187 -10.83 -8.23 19.52
CA ASN A 187 -11.12 -8.31 20.95
C ASN A 187 -12.48 -8.96 21.26
N GLY A 188 -13.15 -9.59 20.29
CA GLY A 188 -14.45 -10.27 20.45
C GLY A 188 -15.65 -9.35 20.67
N LYS A 189 -15.46 -8.02 20.70
CA LYS A 189 -16.52 -7.04 20.99
C LYS A 189 -17.26 -6.61 19.72
N TYR A 190 -17.78 -7.59 18.97
CA TYR A 190 -18.45 -7.35 17.70
C TYR A 190 -19.65 -6.40 17.86
N ALA A 191 -19.86 -5.54 16.86
CA ALA A 191 -20.90 -4.50 16.83
C ALA A 191 -20.85 -3.48 17.99
N GLN A 192 -19.79 -3.47 18.81
CA GLN A 192 -19.60 -2.50 19.87
C GLN A 192 -18.68 -1.34 19.43
N SER A 193 -18.86 -0.17 20.04
CA SER A 193 -18.04 1.02 19.78
C SER A 193 -16.56 0.84 20.12
N ASN A 194 -16.25 -0.10 21.02
CA ASN A 194 -14.90 -0.43 21.48
C ASN A 194 -14.29 -1.65 20.75
N PHE A 195 -14.89 -2.08 19.64
CA PHE A 195 -14.33 -3.12 18.78
C PHE A 195 -12.91 -2.73 18.30
N LYS A 196 -11.96 -3.66 18.47
CA LYS A 196 -10.57 -3.49 18.03
C LYS A 196 -10.14 -4.73 17.27
N MET A 197 -9.31 -4.50 16.25
CA MET A 197 -8.65 -5.55 15.48
C MET A 197 -7.14 -5.38 15.58
N PHE A 198 -6.41 -6.49 15.51
CA PHE A 198 -4.96 -6.53 15.63
C PHE A 198 -4.40 -7.37 14.49
N LEU A 199 -3.40 -6.84 13.79
CA LEU A 199 -2.72 -7.57 12.72
C LEU A 199 -2.01 -8.80 13.27
N ASP A 200 -2.30 -9.96 12.69
CA ASP A 200 -1.70 -11.25 13.08
C ASP A 200 -0.55 -11.67 12.20
N ASN A 201 -0.85 -11.88 10.93
CA ASN A 201 0.14 -12.20 9.91
C ASN A 201 -0.41 -11.78 8.54
N ILE A 202 0.38 -12.07 7.51
CA ILE A 202 -0.06 -11.97 6.13
C ILE A 202 0.28 -13.28 5.42
N THR A 203 -0.46 -13.58 4.36
CA THR A 203 -0.11 -14.63 3.40
C THR A 203 -0.38 -14.14 1.98
N PHE A 204 0.28 -14.76 1.01
CA PHE A 204 -0.07 -14.60 -0.40
C PHE A 204 -0.71 -15.89 -0.91
N SER A 205 -1.73 -15.76 -1.76
CA SER A 205 -2.36 -16.88 -2.46
C SER A 205 -2.55 -16.54 -3.94
N GLU A 206 -2.73 -17.55 -4.78
CA GLU A 206 -3.10 -17.33 -6.18
C GLU A 206 -4.35 -16.44 -6.28
N ALA A 207 -4.26 -15.37 -7.07
CA ALA A 207 -5.39 -14.48 -7.31
C ALA A 207 -6.44 -15.22 -8.15
N LYS A 208 -7.65 -15.35 -7.62
CA LYS A 208 -8.77 -15.91 -8.38
C LYS A 208 -9.21 -14.88 -9.43
N VAL A 209 -9.02 -15.22 -10.71
CA VAL A 209 -9.40 -14.39 -11.86
C VAL A 209 -10.91 -14.30 -11.96
#